data_AF-A0A109N1R7-F1
#
_entry.id   AF-A0A109N1R7-F1
#
_cell.length_a   1.000
_cell.length_b   1.000
_cell.length_c   1.000
_cell.angle_alpha   90.00
_cell.angle_beta   90.00
_cell.angle_gamma   90.00
#
_symmetry.space_group_name_H-M   'P 1'
#
loop_
_entity.id
_entity.type
_entity.pdbx_description
1 polymer ?
#
loop_
_entity_poly.entity_id
_entity_poly.type
_entity_poly.pdbx_seq_one_letter_code
_entity_poly.pdbx_strand_id
1 'polypeptide(L)'
;MGLNHEFYLISKTTVIKDFWIHRESSNDVIESVVIHDDVIQYIMDSLKWIPSQNPAMRGNPSGRGINYHGVTLFDKPSSKTLIGIFSSWKNLFKNATASFVLTGAYVYGGTLKS
;
A
#
# COMPACT_ATOMS: atom_id res chain seq x y z
N MET A 1 8.15 -15.23 5.62
CA MET A 1 7.89 -14.48 6.87
C MET A 1 6.77 -13.52 6.54
N GLY A 2 5.62 -13.64 7.19
CA GLY A 2 4.48 -12.76 6.92
C GLY A 2 4.83 -11.33 7.34
N LEU A 3 5.02 -10.45 6.36
CA LEU A 3 5.19 -9.03 6.61
C LEU A 3 3.80 -8.41 6.86
N ASN A 4 3.75 -7.25 7.51
CA ASN A 4 2.56 -6.43 7.63
C ASN A 4 2.86 -5.08 6.98
N HIS A 5 1.88 -4.51 6.28
CA HIS A 5 1.96 -3.16 5.74
C HIS A 5 1.12 -2.22 6.58
N GLU A 6 1.76 -1.18 7.10
CA GLU A 6 1.14 -0.16 7.94
C GLU A 6 0.74 1.05 7.09
N PHE A 7 -0.53 1.45 7.17
CA PHE A 7 -1.06 2.65 6.53
C PHE A 7 -1.46 3.65 7.60
N TYR A 8 -1.03 4.90 7.42
CA TYR A 8 -1.30 5.99 8.34
C TYR A 8 -1.99 7.14 7.62
N LEU A 9 -3.07 7.65 8.21
CA LEU A 9 -3.63 8.96 7.89
C LEU A 9 -3.04 9.97 8.86
N ILE A 10 -2.36 10.97 8.32
CA ILE A 10 -1.66 12.01 9.07
C ILE A 10 -2.14 13.40 8.65
N SER A 11 -1.92 14.39 9.51
CA SER A 11 -2.19 15.78 9.17
C SER A 11 -1.34 16.24 7.98
N LYS A 12 -1.88 17.14 7.15
CA LYS A 12 -1.11 17.80 6.08
C LYS A 12 0.06 18.63 6.63
N THR A 13 -0.03 19.08 7.88
CA THR A 13 1.01 19.89 8.54
C THR A 13 2.16 19.04 9.07
N THR A 14 2.04 17.72 9.06
CA THR A 14 3.04 16.80 9.60
C THR A 14 4.31 16.81 8.76
N VAL A 15 5.44 16.95 9.42
CA VAL A 15 6.76 16.80 8.80
C VAL A 15 7.04 15.31 8.62
N ILE A 16 6.96 14.83 7.38
CA ILE A 16 7.00 13.40 7.06
C ILE A 16 8.26 12.71 7.57
N LYS A 17 9.42 13.38 7.54
CA LYS A 17 10.68 12.79 8.03
C LYS A 17 10.63 12.54 9.54
N ASP A 18 10.15 13.52 10.30
CA ASP A 18 10.07 13.42 11.75
C ASP A 18 9.01 12.41 12.16
N PHE A 19 7.89 12.38 11.42
CA PHE A 19 6.84 11.39 11.59
C PHE A 19 7.37 9.96 11.53
N TRP A 20 8.17 9.61 10.52
CA TRP A 20 8.66 8.23 10.37
C TRP A 20 9.58 7.80 11.52
N ILE A 21 10.35 8.72 12.07
CA ILE A 21 11.25 8.47 13.21
C ILE A 21 10.43 8.26 14.49
N HIS A 22 9.33 8.98 14.65
CA HIS A 22 8.54 9.01 15.88
C HIS A 22 7.13 8.39 15.74
N ARG A 23 6.93 7.52 14.75
CA ARG A 23 5.58 7.06 14.33
C ARG A 23 4.77 6.42 15.45
N GLU A 24 5.43 5.71 16.37
CA GLU A 24 4.77 5.02 17.49
C GLU A 24 4.31 5.96 18.61
N SER A 25 4.89 7.16 18.69
CA SER A 25 4.60 8.17 19.71
C SER A 25 4.01 9.46 19.12
N SER A 26 3.64 9.44 17.85
CA SER A 26 3.23 10.64 17.13
C SER A 26 1.75 10.94 17.33
N ASN A 27 1.46 12.10 17.93
CA ASN A 27 0.09 12.63 18.02
C ASN A 27 -0.47 13.08 16.66
N ASP A 28 0.32 13.02 15.59
CA ASP A 28 -0.10 13.42 14.24
C ASP A 28 -0.88 12.33 13.50
N VAL A 29 -0.92 11.10 14.03
CA VAL A 29 -1.73 10.01 13.46
C VAL A 29 -3.20 10.28 13.75
N ILE A 30 -3.97 10.49 12.68
CA ILE A 30 -5.42 10.62 12.73
C ILE A 30 -6.08 9.23 12.76
N GLU A 31 -5.56 8.31 11.95
CA GLU A 31 -6.05 6.93 11.84
C GLU A 31 -4.93 6.02 11.31
N SER A 32 -4.99 4.72 11.63
CA SER A 32 -4.08 3.72 11.08
C SER A 32 -4.74 2.39 10.80
N VAL A 33 -4.22 1.66 9.83
CA VAL A 33 -4.64 0.27 9.57
C VAL A 33 -3.44 -0.57 9.18
N VAL A 34 -3.43 -1.81 9.67
CA VAL A 34 -2.41 -2.81 9.34
C VAL A 34 -3.04 -3.83 8.40
N ILE A 35 -2.40 -4.07 7.26
CA ILE A 35 -2.84 -5.04 6.25
C ILE A 35 -1.78 -6.13 6.11
N HIS A 36 -2.19 -7.39 6.18
CA HIS A 36 -1.30 -8.52 6.00
C HIS A 36 -0.69 -8.52 4.59
N ASP A 37 0.60 -8.85 4.50
CA ASP A 37 1.36 -8.82 3.25
C ASP A 37 0.74 -9.67 2.13
N ASP A 38 0.16 -10.83 2.43
CA ASP A 38 -0.52 -11.67 1.42
C ASP A 38 -1.61 -10.90 0.66
N VAL A 39 -2.37 -10.04 1.35
CA VAL A 39 -3.39 -9.20 0.71
C VAL A 39 -2.73 -8.16 -0.19
N ILE A 40 -1.65 -7.53 0.29
CA ILE A 40 -0.91 -6.52 -0.46
C ILE A 40 -0.27 -7.11 -1.72
N GLN A 41 0.37 -8.26 -1.62
CA GLN A 41 0.93 -8.98 -2.76
C GLN A 41 -0.17 -9.35 -3.77
N TYR A 42 -1.32 -9.85 -3.29
CA TYR A 42 -2.43 -10.23 -4.15
C TYR A 42 -2.99 -9.06 -4.95
N ILE A 43 -3.05 -7.86 -4.36
CA ILE A 43 -3.59 -6.65 -5.02
C ILE A 43 -2.52 -5.74 -5.62
N MET A 44 -1.25 -6.13 -5.55
CA MET A 44 -0.07 -5.29 -5.81
C MET A 44 -0.14 -4.58 -7.16
N ASP A 45 -0.59 -5.27 -8.21
CA ASP A 45 -0.66 -4.69 -9.55
C ASP A 45 -1.62 -3.50 -9.64
N SER A 46 -2.73 -3.55 -8.90
CA SER A 46 -3.66 -2.41 -8.83
C SER A 46 -3.06 -1.22 -8.07
N LEU A 47 -2.20 -1.47 -7.08
CA LEU A 47 -1.55 -0.42 -6.31
C LEU A 47 -0.52 0.35 -7.15
N LYS A 48 0.11 -0.30 -8.14
CA LYS A 48 1.07 0.35 -9.08
C LYS A 48 0.48 1.51 -9.88
N TRP A 49 -0.84 1.68 -9.92
CA TRP A 49 -1.47 2.75 -10.70
C TRP A 49 -1.41 4.12 -10.02
N ILE A 50 -1.27 4.13 -8.70
CA ILE A 50 -1.42 5.31 -7.85
C ILE A 50 -0.14 6.15 -7.89
N PRO A 51 -0.16 7.45 -8.24
CA PRO A 51 1.00 8.32 -8.07
C PRO A 51 1.47 8.34 -6.61
N SER A 52 2.76 8.36 -6.38
CA SER A 52 3.32 8.36 -5.02
C SER A 52 4.61 9.16 -4.95
N GLN A 53 5.13 9.34 -3.73
CA GLN A 53 6.43 9.92 -3.46
C GLN A 53 7.20 9.02 -2.51
N ASN A 54 8.53 9.02 -2.64
CA ASN A 54 9.41 8.33 -1.68
C ASN A 54 10.02 9.33 -0.68
N PRO A 55 9.47 9.47 0.54
CA PRO A 55 9.98 10.45 1.51
C PRO A 55 11.33 10.07 2.14
N ALA A 56 11.81 8.84 1.95
CA ALA A 56 13.16 8.44 2.39
C ALA A 56 14.27 8.97 1.47
N MET A 57 13.93 9.43 0.26
CA MET A 57 14.89 9.98 -0.70
C MET A 57 14.87 11.51 -0.68
N ARG A 58 16.05 12.12 -0.88
CA ARG A 58 16.18 13.59 -0.92
C ARG A 58 15.28 14.15 -2.03
N GLY A 59 14.43 15.12 -1.67
CA GLY A 59 13.53 15.79 -2.61
C GLY A 59 12.21 15.05 -2.86
N ASN A 60 11.92 13.97 -2.13
CA ASN A 60 10.68 13.19 -2.23
C ASN A 60 10.31 12.86 -3.69
N PRO A 61 11.21 12.18 -4.44
CA PRO A 61 11.00 11.93 -5.85
C PRO A 61 9.65 11.25 -6.11
N SER A 62 8.99 11.71 -7.17
CA SER A 62 7.75 11.12 -7.64
C SER A 62 7.97 9.69 -8.11
N GLY A 63 6.99 8.84 -7.86
CA GLY A 63 6.94 7.45 -8.24
C GLY A 63 5.50 7.00 -8.48
N ARG A 64 5.32 5.68 -8.51
CA ARG A 64 4.01 5.05 -8.60
C ARG A 64 3.93 3.81 -7.72
N GLY A 65 2.77 3.62 -7.11
CA GLY A 65 2.47 2.54 -6.19
C GLY A 65 3.24 2.62 -4.88
N ILE A 66 3.18 1.51 -4.15
CA ILE A 66 3.86 1.34 -2.87
C ILE A 66 5.31 0.90 -3.09
N ASN A 67 6.21 1.49 -2.33
CA ASN A 67 7.53 0.92 -2.09
C ASN A 67 7.36 -0.28 -1.15
N TYR A 68 7.41 -1.48 -1.70
CA TYR A 68 7.09 -2.73 -0.99
C TYR A 68 7.96 -2.98 0.25
N HIS A 69 9.18 -2.46 0.28
CA HIS A 69 10.10 -2.61 1.41
C HIS A 69 10.40 -1.29 2.12
N GLY A 70 9.59 -0.25 1.90
CA GLY A 70 9.90 1.07 2.43
C GLY A 70 8.72 2.00 2.52
N VAL A 71 9.04 3.24 2.87
CA VAL A 71 8.03 4.28 3.07
C VAL A 71 7.50 4.80 1.74
N THR A 72 6.20 5.04 1.70
CA THR A 72 5.50 5.63 0.56
C THR A 72 4.62 6.75 1.07
N LEU A 73 4.65 7.89 0.39
CA LEU A 73 3.76 9.02 0.67
C LEU A 73 2.75 9.16 -0.46
N PHE A 74 1.46 9.12 -0.11
CA PHE A 74 0.36 9.45 -1.00
C PHE A 74 -0.21 10.81 -0.62
N ASP A 75 -0.22 11.74 -1.56
CA ASP A 75 -0.82 13.05 -1.36
C ASP A 75 -2.36 13.01 -1.48
N LYS A 76 -3.02 14.16 -1.25
CA LYS A 76 -4.48 14.25 -1.27
C LYS A 76 -5.12 13.85 -2.61
N PRO A 77 -4.57 14.23 -3.79
CA PRO A 77 -5.02 13.67 -5.06
C PRO A 77 -4.89 12.14 -5.14
N SER A 78 -3.73 11.60 -4.77
CA SER A 78 -3.44 10.16 -4.85
C SER A 78 -4.28 9.34 -3.89
N SER A 79 -4.63 9.89 -2.73
CA SER A 79 -5.48 9.23 -1.74
C SER A 79 -6.90 8.99 -2.26
N LYS A 80 -7.41 9.81 -3.18
CA LYS A 80 -8.71 9.55 -3.84
C LYS A 80 -8.67 8.27 -4.67
N THR A 81 -7.60 8.06 -5.43
CA THR A 81 -7.40 6.83 -6.21
C THR A 81 -7.21 5.62 -5.29
N LEU A 82 -6.44 5.78 -4.21
CA LEU A 82 -6.25 4.75 -3.18
C LEU A 82 -7.57 4.31 -2.54
N ILE A 83 -8.44 5.26 -2.17
CA ILE A 83 -9.78 4.98 -1.65
C ILE A 83 -10.60 4.19 -2.66
N GLY A 84 -10.55 4.56 -3.95
CA GLY A 84 -11.24 3.85 -5.02
C GLY A 84 -10.78 2.40 -5.14
N ILE A 85 -9.47 2.16 -5.20
CA ILE A 85 -8.89 0.82 -5.31
C ILE A 85 -9.23 -0.04 -4.09
N PHE A 86 -8.99 0.46 -2.86
CA PHE A 86 -9.31 -0.31 -1.66
C PHE A 86 -10.80 -0.57 -1.49
N SER A 87 -11.67 0.38 -1.87
CA SER A 87 -13.12 0.17 -1.83
C SER A 87 -13.54 -0.92 -2.82
N SER A 88 -12.96 -0.95 -4.02
CA SER A 88 -13.22 -1.99 -5.01
C SER A 88 -12.78 -3.37 -4.51
N TRP A 89 -11.58 -3.51 -3.95
CA TRP A 89 -11.12 -4.77 -3.36
C TRP A 89 -11.95 -5.21 -2.18
N LYS A 90 -12.30 -4.28 -1.27
CA LYS A 90 -13.21 -4.56 -0.15
C LYS A 90 -14.55 -5.09 -0.66
N ASN A 91 -15.13 -4.46 -1.68
CA ASN A 91 -16.39 -4.90 -2.26
C ASN A 91 -16.27 -6.24 -2.97
N LEU A 92 -15.15 -6.52 -3.64
CA LEU A 92 -14.89 -7.84 -4.22
C LEU A 92 -14.84 -8.92 -3.14
N PHE A 93 -14.08 -8.70 -2.07
CA PHE A 93 -13.94 -9.67 -0.97
C PHE A 93 -15.25 -9.90 -0.19
N LYS A 94 -16.17 -8.93 -0.17
CA LYS A 94 -17.52 -9.12 0.38
C LYS A 94 -18.35 -10.16 -0.36
N ASN A 95 -18.03 -10.44 -1.63
CA ASN A 95 -18.73 -11.45 -2.43
C ASN A 95 -18.08 -12.84 -2.31
N ALA A 96 -16.96 -12.96 -1.58
CA ALA A 96 -16.32 -14.25 -1.37
C ALA A 96 -17.06 -15.08 -0.31
N THR A 97 -16.72 -16.37 -0.23
CA THR A 97 -17.10 -17.22 0.90
C THR A 97 -16.47 -16.71 2.20
N ALA A 98 -17.02 -17.13 3.35
CA ALA A 98 -16.54 -16.69 4.68
C ALA A 98 -15.02 -16.88 4.88
N SER A 99 -14.46 -17.91 4.25
CA SER A 99 -13.03 -18.09 4.07
C SER A 99 -12.75 -18.38 2.60
N PHE A 100 -11.65 -17.84 2.07
CA PHE A 100 -11.17 -18.12 0.72
C PHE A 100 -9.65 -18.06 0.70
N VAL A 101 -9.04 -18.75 -0.26
CA VAL A 101 -7.59 -18.79 -0.42
C VAL A 101 -7.18 -17.73 -1.44
N LEU A 102 -6.24 -16.87 -1.07
CA LEU A 102 -5.60 -15.96 -2.02
C LEU A 102 -4.63 -16.77 -2.88
N THR A 103 -4.83 -16.76 -4.20
CA THR A 103 -3.90 -17.37 -5.13
C THR A 103 -2.88 -16.32 -5.58
N GLY A 104 -1.58 -16.62 -5.48
CA GLY A 104 -0.51 -15.68 -5.79
C GLY A 104 0.62 -16.33 -6.58
N ALA A 105 1.39 -15.51 -7.30
CA ALA A 105 2.50 -15.88 -8.20
C ALA A 105 2.10 -16.76 -9.42
N TYR A 106 1.33 -16.20 -10.36
CA TYR A 106 1.31 -16.75 -11.71
C TYR A 106 2.64 -16.41 -12.40
N VAL A 107 3.61 -17.34 -12.39
CA VAL A 107 4.74 -17.27 -13.32
C VAL A 107 4.19 -17.61 -14.70
N TYR A 108 3.85 -16.61 -15.52
CA TYR A 108 3.62 -16.83 -16.94
C TYR A 108 4.98 -17.05 -17.62
N GLY A 109 5.51 -18.27 -17.53
CA GLY A 109 6.89 -18.55 -17.95
C GLY A 109 7.29 -20.01 -18.12
N GLY A 110 6.34 -20.95 -18.13
CA GLY A 110 6.61 -22.30 -18.65
C GLY A 110 6.59 -22.27 -20.17
N THR A 111 7.71 -21.93 -20.81
CA THR A 111 7.87 -22.17 -22.25
C THR A 111 7.89 -23.68 -22.47
N LEU A 112 6.79 -24.25 -22.96
CA LEU A 112 6.83 -25.54 -23.66
C LEU A 112 7.70 -25.32 -24.90
N LYS A 113 8.92 -25.87 -24.88
CA LYS A 113 9.73 -25.98 -26.08
C LYS A 113 9.02 -26.93 -27.05
N SER A 114 8.58 -26.41 -28.19
CA SER A 114 8.26 -27.19 -29.39
C SER A 114 9.54 -27.64 -30.08
#